data_AF-A0A1Y2UKQ1-F1
#
_entry.id   AF-A0A1Y2UKQ1-F1
#
_cell.length_a   1.000
_cell.length_b   1.000
_cell.length_c   1.000
_cell.angle_alpha   90.00
_cell.angle_beta   90.00
_cell.angle_gamma   90.00
#
_symmetry.space_group_name_H-M   'P 1'
#
loop_
_entity.id
_entity.type
_entity.pdbx_description
1 polymer ?
#
loop_
_entity_poly.entity_id
_entity_poly.type
_entity_poly.pdbx_seq_one_letter_code
_entity_poly.pdbx_strand_id
1 'polypeptide(L)'
;LFLDLGTCFGQDLRKLAYDGALVHRLWASDIEPKFIDLGFKLFNDADKLPRDHFICPGNLLSASPEDKLRILDDKVTILHMTAVFHLFS
;
A
#
# COMPACT_ATOMS: atom_id res chain seq x y z
N LEU A 1 -7.57 -9.27 -4.13
CA LEU A 1 -6.91 -8.49 -3.03
C LEU A 1 -7.37 -7.05 -3.10
N PHE A 2 -7.29 -6.30 -2.00
CA PHE A 2 -7.43 -4.83 -2.02
C PHE A 2 -6.03 -4.21 -2.02
N LEU A 3 -5.77 -3.27 -2.93
CA LEU A 3 -4.50 -2.54 -3.01
C LEU A 3 -4.75 -1.03 -2.88
N ASP A 4 -4.16 -0.41 -1.87
CA ASP A 4 -4.06 1.05 -1.74
C ASP A 4 -2.75 1.53 -2.38
N LEU A 5 -2.86 2.16 -3.55
CA LEU A 5 -1.71 2.60 -4.33
C LEU A 5 -1.50 4.11 -4.18
N GLY A 6 -0.26 4.51 -3.84
CA GLY A 6 0.03 5.87 -3.37
C GLY A 6 -0.40 6.05 -1.91
N THR A 7 -0.16 5.04 -1.08
CA THR A 7 -0.73 4.90 0.26
C THR A 7 -0.19 5.93 1.28
N CYS A 8 0.94 6.56 0.99
CA CYS A 8 1.68 7.41 1.92
C CYS A 8 1.85 6.72 3.29
N PHE A 9 1.15 7.19 4.33
CA PHE A 9 1.25 6.63 5.68
C PHE A 9 0.34 5.40 5.91
N GLY A 10 -0.39 4.93 4.90
CA GLY A 10 -1.26 3.76 5.02
C GLY A 10 -2.51 3.98 5.86
N GLN A 11 -3.06 5.20 5.84
CA GLN A 11 -4.21 5.58 6.66
C GLN A 11 -5.49 4.84 6.24
N ASP A 12 -5.79 4.79 4.94
CA ASP A 12 -7.01 4.15 4.42
C ASP A 12 -6.97 2.63 4.67
N LEU A 13 -5.79 2.01 4.49
CA LEU A 13 -5.59 0.60 4.83
C LEU A 13 -5.83 0.31 6.31
N ARG A 14 -5.31 1.16 7.21
CA ARG A 14 -5.53 1.06 8.66
C ARG A 14 -7.00 1.24 9.03
N LYS A 15 -7.70 2.17 8.37
CA LYS A 15 -9.13 2.37 8.58
C LYS A 15 -9.93 1.14 8.18
N LEU A 16 -9.63 0.54 7.03
CA LEU A 16 -10.27 -0.70 6.58
C LEU A 16 -10.03 -1.85 7.57
N ALA A 17 -8.79 -2.03 8.03
CA ALA A 17 -8.46 -3.04 9.03
C ALA A 17 -9.26 -2.82 10.34
N TYR A 18 -9.33 -1.57 10.81
CA TYR A 18 -10.11 -1.19 11.97
C TYR A 18 -11.60 -1.47 11.82
N ASP A 19 -12.16 -1.26 10.62
CA ASP A 19 -13.57 -1.51 10.29
C ASP A 19 -13.91 -3.01 10.12
N GLY A 20 -12.93 -3.91 10.27
CA GLY A 20 -13.13 -5.35 10.22
C GLY A 20 -12.78 -5.99 8.88
N ALA A 21 -12.11 -5.28 7.97
CA ALA A 21 -11.57 -5.91 6.78
C ALA A 21 -10.48 -6.93 7.13
N LEU A 22 -10.42 -8.02 6.36
CA LEU A 22 -9.46 -9.09 6.58
C LEU A 22 -8.04 -8.62 6.24
N VAL A 23 -7.21 -8.43 7.27
CA VAL A 23 -5.83 -7.90 7.16
C VAL A 23 -4.99 -8.61 6.10
N HIS A 24 -5.10 -9.95 5.99
CA HIS A 24 -4.34 -10.72 5.00
C HIS A 24 -4.74 -10.43 3.53
N ARG A 25 -5.83 -9.69 3.29
CA ARG A 25 -6.30 -9.28 1.96
C ARG A 25 -6.00 -7.83 1.64
N LEU A 26 -5.49 -7.06 2.60
CA LEU A 26 -5.16 -5.65 2.48
C LEU A 26 -3.69 -5.49 2.12
N TRP A 27 -3.43 -4.75 1.05
CA TRP A 27 -2.10 -4.44 0.54
C TRP A 27 -1.99 -2.95 0.28
N ALA A 28 -0.79 -2.40 0.45
CA ALA A 28 -0.49 -0.99 0.21
C ALA A 28 0.80 -0.87 -0.58
N SER A 29 0.93 0.21 -1.35
CA SER A 29 2.18 0.53 -2.02
C SER A 29 2.41 2.03 -2.14
N ASP A 30 3.68 2.40 -2.08
CA ASP A 30 4.15 3.76 -2.34
C ASP A 30 5.54 3.70 -2.98
N ILE A 31 5.97 4.80 -3.59
CA ILE A 31 7.31 4.96 -4.16
C ILE A 31 8.35 5.33 -3.10
N GLU A 32 7.93 5.95 -1.98
CA GLU A 32 8.83 6.48 -0.94
C GLU A 32 8.79 5.64 0.35
N PRO A 33 9.84 4.84 0.66
CA PRO A 33 9.86 3.98 1.84
C PRO A 33 9.69 4.72 3.17
N LYS A 34 10.17 5.96 3.24
CA LYS A 34 10.08 6.78 4.47
C LYS A 34 8.64 6.99 4.94
N PHE A 35 7.68 7.05 4.01
CA PHE A 35 6.27 7.19 4.37
C PHE A 35 5.72 5.96 5.05
N ILE A 36 6.14 4.76 4.63
CA ILE A 36 5.77 3.51 5.28
C ILE A 36 6.32 3.46 6.71
N ASP A 37 7.60 3.81 6.89
CA ASP A 37 8.25 3.84 8.20
C ASP A 37 7.60 4.82 9.16
N LEU A 38 7.31 6.03 8.67
CA LEU A 38 6.63 7.05 9.45
C LEU A 38 5.18 6.65 9.76
N GLY A 39 4.49 5.96 8.85
CA GLY A 39 3.16 5.40 9.10
C GLY A 39 3.17 4.43 10.28
N PHE A 40 4.02 3.40 10.25
CA PHE A 40 4.14 2.46 11.37
C PHE A 40 4.53 3.13 12.69
N LYS A 41 5.41 4.15 12.64
CA LYS A 41 5.77 4.93 13.83
C LYS A 41 4.61 5.78 14.36
N LEU A 42 3.84 6.41 13.48
CA LEU A 42 2.72 7.29 13.83
C LEU A 42 1.58 6.50 14.48
N PHE A 43 1.24 5.33 13.92
CA PHE A 43 0.12 4.52 14.37
C PHE A 43 0.52 3.45 15.41
N ASN A 44 1.82 3.19 15.59
CA ASN A 44 2.37 2.24 16.55
C ASN A 44 1.68 0.86 16.48
N ASP A 45 1.67 0.28 15.28
CA ASP A 45 0.85 -0.89 14.93
C ASP A 45 1.61 -1.97 14.15
N ALA A 46 2.93 -2.02 14.32
CA ALA A 46 3.79 -3.04 13.70
C ALA A 46 3.44 -4.48 14.13
N ASP A 47 2.73 -4.65 15.25
CA ASP A 47 2.19 -5.92 15.75
C ASP A 47 0.82 -6.29 15.18
N LYS A 48 0.13 -5.34 14.51
CA LYS A 48 -1.25 -5.50 14.01
C LYS A 48 -1.31 -5.66 12.50
N LEU A 49 -0.39 -5.02 11.78
CA LEU A 49 -0.37 -5.03 10.32
C LEU A 49 0.93 -5.67 9.79
N PRO A 50 0.82 -6.60 8.83
CA PRO A 50 1.97 -7.23 8.18
C PRO A 50 2.76 -6.19 7.38
N ARG A 51 3.99 -5.90 7.80
CA ARG A 51 4.84 -4.89 7.13
C ARG A 51 5.23 -5.29 5.71
N ASP A 52 5.27 -6.57 5.41
CA ASP A 52 5.48 -7.14 4.08
C ASP A 52 4.30 -6.89 3.11
N HIS A 53 3.12 -6.50 3.61
CA HIS A 53 2.01 -6.06 2.77
C HIS A 53 2.11 -4.59 2.31
N PHE A 54 3.09 -3.84 2.82
CA PHE A 54 3.41 -2.49 2.38
C PHE A 54 4.58 -2.56 1.39
N ILE A 55 4.24 -2.70 0.10
CA ILE A 55 5.21 -2.88 -0.99
C ILE A 55 5.88 -1.55 -1.32
N CYS A 56 7.18 -1.46 -1.07
CA CYS A 56 7.96 -0.26 -1.35
C CYS A 56 9.43 -0.57 -1.74
N PRO A 57 10.01 0.14 -2.73
CA PRO A 57 9.31 1.02 -3.68
C PRO A 57 8.38 0.20 -4.58
N GLY A 58 7.20 0.75 -4.88
CA GLY A 58 6.29 0.23 -5.89
C GLY A 58 5.85 1.36 -6.80
N ASN A 59 6.28 1.31 -8.07
CA ASN A 59 5.99 2.35 -9.04
C ASN A 59 5.01 1.82 -10.09
N LEU A 60 3.78 2.31 -10.07
CA LEU A 60 2.75 1.92 -11.05
C LEU A 60 3.18 2.13 -12.51
N LEU A 61 3.99 3.17 -12.79
CA LEU A 61 4.42 3.51 -14.13
C LEU A 61 5.68 2.77 -14.57
N SER A 62 6.28 1.98 -13.69
CA SER A 62 7.47 1.19 -13.99
C SER A 62 7.09 -0.09 -14.72
N ALA A 63 7.66 -0.31 -15.90
CA ALA A 63 7.64 -1.60 -16.58
C ALA A 63 8.82 -2.50 -16.17
N SER A 64 9.59 -2.13 -15.14
CA SER A 64 10.75 -2.90 -14.69
C SER A 64 10.32 -4.30 -14.21
N PRO A 65 10.96 -5.37 -14.68
CA PRO A 65 10.76 -6.72 -14.13
C PRO A 65 11.09 -6.81 -12.64
N GLU A 66 11.93 -5.90 -12.13
CA GLU A 66 12.39 -5.85 -10.74
C GLU A 66 11.42 -5.11 -9.81
N ASP A 67 10.29 -4.59 -10.31
CA ASP A 67 9.32 -3.90 -9.47
C ASP A 67 8.63 -4.90 -8.51
N LYS A 68 8.65 -4.57 -7.22
CA LYS A 68 8.09 -5.43 -6.18
C LYS A 68 6.56 -5.53 -6.27
N LEU A 69 5.87 -4.57 -6.90
CA LEU A 69 4.41 -4.62 -7.09
C LEU A 69 3.96 -5.87 -7.86
N ARG A 70 4.83 -6.43 -8.69
CA ARG A 70 4.54 -7.61 -9.53
C ARG A 70 4.10 -8.84 -8.75
N ILE A 71 4.42 -8.93 -7.45
CA ILE A 71 3.91 -10.02 -6.60
C ILE A 71 2.37 -10.04 -6.54
N LEU A 72 1.71 -8.93 -6.90
CA LEU A 72 0.27 -8.74 -6.94
C LEU A 72 -0.34 -8.83 -8.34
N ASP A 73 0.47 -9.10 -9.38
CA ASP A 73 -0.01 -9.30 -10.76
C ASP A 73 -1.18 -10.30 -10.78
N ASP A 74 -2.28 -9.92 -11.45
CA ASP A 74 -3.53 -10.68 -11.59
C ASP A 74 -4.25 -11.07 -10.27
N LYS A 75 -3.82 -10.54 -9.12
CA LYS A 75 -4.42 -10.86 -7.80
C LYS A 75 -5.26 -9.74 -7.22
N VAL A 76 -5.10 -8.50 -7.70
CA VAL A 76 -5.83 -7.33 -7.22
C VAL A 76 -7.27 -7.34 -7.76
N THR A 77 -8.23 -7.15 -6.87
CA THR A 77 -9.67 -7.12 -7.18
C THR A 77 -10.24 -5.73 -7.01
N ILE A 78 -9.76 -4.99 -6.00
CA ILE A 78 -10.10 -3.59 -5.76
C ILE A 78 -8.78 -2.83 -5.72
N LEU A 79 -8.64 -1.86 -6.62
CA LEU A 79 -7.54 -0.90 -6.64
C LEU A 79 -8.07 0.45 -6.13
N HIS A 80 -7.46 0.96 -5.08
CA HIS A 80 -7.77 2.24 -4.49
C HIS A 80 -6.60 3.20 -4.72
N MET A 81 -6.92 4.43 -5.15
CA MET A 81 -5.93 5.46 -5.51
C MET A 81 -6.47 6.82 -5.06
N THR A 82 -6.20 7.18 -3.81
CA THR A 82 -6.62 8.49 -3.28
C THR A 82 -5.67 9.57 -3.77
N ALA A 83 -6.17 10.50 -4.58
CA ALA A 83 -5.42 11.66 -5.04
C ALA A 83 -4.07 11.33 -5.68
N VAL A 84 -3.96 10.26 -6.49
CA VAL A 84 -2.72 9.97 -7.24
C VAL A 84 -2.69 10.70 -8.58
N PHE A 85 -3.83 10.83 -9.27
CA PHE A 85 -3.89 11.32 -10.65
C PHE A 85 -3.47 12.78 -10.83
N HIS A 86 -3.59 13.63 -9.80
CA HIS A 86 -3.19 15.04 -9.90
C HIS A 86 -1.66 15.23 -10.06
N LEU A 87 -0.87 14.19 -9.78
CA LEU A 87 0.59 14.20 -9.92
C LEU A 87 1.06 14.11 -11.38
N PHE A 88 0.17 13.82 -12.33
CA PHE A 88 0.51 13.58 -13.74
C PHE A 88 -0.04 14.67 -14.69
N SER A 89 -0.06 15.92 -14.22
CA SER A 89 -0.54 17.09 -14.98
C SER A 89 0.52 17.66 -15.92
#